data_AF-A0A2R5L2S7-F1
#
_entry.id   AF-A0A2R5L2S7-F1
#
_cell.length_a   1.000
_cell.length_b   1.000
_cell.length_c   1.000
_cell.angle_alpha   90.00
_cell.angle_beta   90.00
_cell.angle_gamma   90.00
#
_symmetry.space_group_name_H-M   'P 1'
#
loop_
_entity.id
_entity.type
_entity.pdbx_description
1 polymer ?
#
loop_
_entity_poly.entity_id
_entity_poly.type
_entity_poly.pdbx_seq_one_letter_code
_entity_poly.pdbx_strand_id
1 'polypeptide(L)'
;MNFAVLKGAAYCLVHTPDMIEHNGTTQTVEKLNNPKSDYLKNIRDSYRTYEEVVNYGPNQTYIGNMTPKELKEIGMPFVGKHIEGATNKGKFGEILAQKEFIIMIKLADVFDLVLLEETFLAD
;
A
#
# COMPACT_ATOMS: atom_id res chain seq x y z
N MET A 1 -3.11 40.87 2.78
CA MET A 1 -3.61 39.55 3.22
C MET A 1 -3.07 38.52 2.24
N ASN A 2 -2.26 37.55 2.71
CA ASN A 2 -1.89 36.39 1.91
C ASN A 2 -2.88 35.28 2.24
N PHE A 3 -3.73 34.95 1.29
CA PHE A 3 -4.62 33.80 1.40
C PHE A 3 -3.84 32.54 1.01
N ALA A 4 -4.11 31.44 1.71
CA ALA A 4 -3.61 30.15 1.28
C ALA A 4 -4.17 29.82 -0.12
N VAL A 5 -3.30 29.42 -1.04
CA VAL A 5 -3.68 28.99 -2.39
C VAL A 5 -3.20 27.56 -2.61
N LEU A 6 -4.07 26.71 -3.16
CA LEU A 6 -3.70 25.34 -3.52
C LEU A 6 -2.72 25.38 -4.71
N LYS A 7 -1.49 24.93 -4.48
CA LYS A 7 -0.44 24.88 -5.51
C LYS A 7 -0.40 23.54 -6.26
N GLY A 8 -0.94 22.49 -5.67
CA GLY A 8 -0.94 21.16 -6.25
C GLY A 8 -1.71 20.16 -5.40
N ALA A 9 -2.04 19.05 -6.02
CA ALA A 9 -2.62 17.87 -5.40
C ALA A 9 -2.10 16.64 -6.14
N ALA A 10 -1.93 15.54 -5.41
CA ALA A 10 -1.53 14.26 -5.96
C ALA A 10 -2.27 13.14 -5.22
N TYR A 11 -2.47 12.03 -5.91
CA TYR A 11 -2.97 10.79 -5.34
C TYR A 11 -1.83 9.98 -4.71
N CYS A 12 -2.15 9.25 -3.66
CA CYS A 12 -1.22 8.35 -3.00
C CYS A 12 -1.95 7.06 -2.67
N LEU A 13 -1.40 5.94 -3.14
CA LEU A 13 -1.73 4.61 -2.65
C LEU A 13 -0.55 4.09 -1.87
N VAL A 14 -0.80 3.42 -0.74
CA VAL A 14 0.28 2.85 0.07
C VAL A 14 0.02 1.36 0.24
N HIS A 15 1.02 0.55 -0.08
CA HIS A 15 1.01 -0.87 0.24
C HIS A 15 1.45 -1.08 1.69
N THR A 16 0.51 -1.39 2.58
CA THR A 16 0.75 -1.56 4.04
C THR A 16 0.37 -2.96 4.54
N PRO A 17 1.06 -4.03 4.10
CA PRO A 17 0.72 -5.41 4.47
C PRO A 17 0.68 -5.65 5.99
N ASP A 18 1.57 -5.06 6.79
CA ASP A 18 1.58 -5.28 8.24
C ASP A 18 0.32 -4.73 8.93
N MET A 19 -0.29 -3.67 8.37
CA MET A 19 -1.53 -3.13 8.93
C MET A 19 -2.69 -4.13 8.86
N ILE A 20 -2.67 -5.07 7.91
CA ILE A 20 -3.69 -6.13 7.84
C ILE A 20 -3.58 -7.03 9.08
N GLU A 21 -2.36 -7.36 9.49
CA GLU A 21 -2.09 -8.26 10.60
C GLU A 21 -2.30 -7.60 11.98
N HIS A 22 -2.01 -6.30 12.08
CA HIS A 22 -2.06 -5.56 13.34
C HIS A 22 -3.36 -4.80 13.58
N ASN A 23 -4.05 -4.39 12.52
CA ASN A 23 -5.23 -3.51 12.63
C ASN A 23 -6.52 -4.16 12.11
N GLY A 24 -6.44 -5.38 11.57
CA GLY A 24 -7.63 -6.13 11.18
C GLY A 24 -8.34 -6.77 12.37
N THR A 25 -9.66 -6.63 12.45
CA THR A 25 -10.48 -7.16 13.55
C THR A 25 -10.34 -8.67 13.68
N THR A 26 -10.38 -9.41 12.56
CA THR A 26 -10.24 -10.87 12.55
C THR A 26 -8.90 -11.30 13.14
N GLN A 27 -7.80 -10.67 12.71
CA GLN A 27 -6.46 -10.97 13.15
C GLN A 27 -6.28 -10.62 14.63
N THR A 28 -6.85 -9.50 15.08
CA THR A 28 -6.82 -9.07 16.48
C THR A 28 -7.54 -10.06 17.38
N VAL A 29 -8.76 -10.48 17.01
CA VAL A 29 -9.55 -11.46 17.77
C VAL A 29 -8.87 -12.82 17.78
N GLU A 30 -8.33 -13.26 16.64
CA GLU A 30 -7.64 -14.55 16.55
C GLU A 30 -6.34 -14.56 17.38
N LYS A 31 -5.57 -13.46 17.39
CA LYS A 31 -4.38 -13.33 18.26
C LYS A 31 -4.72 -13.45 19.74
N LEU A 32 -5.88 -12.93 20.16
CA LEU A 32 -6.35 -13.01 21.55
C LEU A 32 -6.84 -14.42 21.91
N ASN A 33 -7.63 -15.04 21.04
CA ASN A 33 -8.30 -16.31 21.35
C ASN A 33 -7.45 -17.54 21.03
N ASN A 34 -6.63 -17.46 19.98
CA ASN A 34 -5.84 -18.58 19.45
C ASN A 34 -4.50 -18.10 18.83
N PRO A 35 -3.55 -17.63 19.66
CA PRO A 35 -2.30 -17.01 19.18
C PRO A 35 -1.39 -17.92 18.36
N LYS A 36 -1.63 -19.24 18.33
CA LYS A 36 -0.83 -20.23 17.59
C LYS A 36 -1.60 -20.86 16.42
N SER A 37 -2.71 -20.25 16.00
CA SER A 37 -3.53 -20.78 14.92
C SER A 37 -2.77 -20.85 13.60
N ASP A 38 -3.11 -21.83 12.78
CA ASP A 38 -2.50 -21.97 11.45
C ASP A 38 -2.90 -20.82 10.52
N TYR A 39 -4.05 -20.18 10.78
CA TYR A 39 -4.42 -18.95 10.11
C TYR A 39 -3.38 -17.84 10.32
N LEU A 40 -3.00 -17.55 11.58
CA LEU A 40 -2.04 -16.49 11.88
C LEU A 40 -0.64 -16.79 11.33
N LYS A 41 -0.24 -18.07 11.30
CA LYS A 41 1.06 -18.49 10.74
C LYS A 41 1.15 -18.26 9.23
N ASN A 42 0.06 -18.50 8.50
CA ASN A 42 0.05 -18.52 7.04
C ASN A 42 -0.57 -17.26 6.41
N ILE A 43 -1.09 -16.31 7.21
CA ILE A 43 -1.82 -15.16 6.68
C ILE A 43 -0.99 -14.31 5.71
N ARG A 44 0.32 -14.17 5.99
CA ARG A 44 1.23 -13.39 5.15
C ARG A 44 1.39 -13.98 3.75
N ASP A 45 1.27 -15.30 3.61
CA ASP A 45 1.33 -15.98 2.30
C ASP A 45 0.15 -15.61 1.40
N SER A 46 -0.92 -15.06 1.97
CA SER A 46 -2.10 -14.58 1.24
C SER A 46 -2.00 -13.11 0.84
N TYR A 47 -0.94 -12.41 1.26
CA TYR A 47 -0.76 -10.98 0.94
C TYR A 47 -0.18 -10.81 -0.45
N ARG A 48 -0.57 -9.72 -1.10
CA ARG A 48 0.06 -9.33 -2.36
C ARG A 48 1.46 -8.79 -2.09
N THR A 49 2.39 -9.05 -2.98
CA THR A 49 3.68 -8.37 -2.98
C THR A 49 3.51 -6.92 -3.43
N TYR A 50 4.49 -6.07 -3.12
CA TYR A 50 4.48 -4.68 -3.63
C TYR A 50 4.44 -4.64 -5.16
N GLU A 51 5.17 -5.53 -5.83
CA GLU A 51 5.18 -5.63 -7.29
C GLU A 51 3.80 -6.00 -7.85
N GLU A 52 3.10 -6.97 -7.23
CA GLU A 52 1.74 -7.31 -7.64
C GLU A 52 0.76 -6.14 -7.47
N VAL A 53 0.95 -5.33 -6.43
CA VAL A 53 0.15 -4.12 -6.17
C VAL A 53 0.44 -3.04 -7.22
N VAL A 54 1.70 -2.85 -7.61
CA VAL A 54 2.08 -1.93 -8.69
C VAL A 54 1.47 -2.41 -10.01
N ASN A 55 1.58 -3.70 -10.32
CA ASN A 55 1.09 -4.27 -11.57
C ASN A 55 -0.45 -4.44 -11.61
N TYR A 56 -1.18 -4.01 -10.59
CA TYR A 56 -2.63 -4.14 -10.53
C TYR A 56 -3.33 -3.04 -11.35
N GLY A 57 -4.06 -3.44 -12.40
CA GLY A 57 -4.72 -2.51 -13.34
C GLY A 57 -5.57 -1.41 -12.69
N PRO A 58 -6.40 -1.69 -11.66
CA PRO A 58 -7.12 -0.65 -10.94
C PRO A 58 -6.22 0.39 -10.26
N ASN A 59 -5.08 -0.02 -9.68
CA ASN A 59 -4.13 0.91 -9.08
C ASN A 59 -3.45 1.77 -10.14
N GLN A 60 -3.08 1.18 -11.27
CA GLN A 60 -2.52 1.90 -12.43
C GLN A 60 -3.51 2.93 -13.01
N THR A 61 -4.79 2.58 -13.03
CA THR A 61 -5.86 3.49 -13.44
C THR A 61 -6.03 4.64 -12.44
N TYR A 62 -5.96 4.34 -11.14
CA TYR A 62 -6.06 5.34 -10.08
C TYR A 62 -4.94 6.40 -10.15
N ILE A 63 -3.69 5.99 -10.36
CA ILE A 63 -2.55 6.92 -10.50
C ILE A 63 -2.43 7.55 -11.90
N GLY A 64 -3.31 7.18 -12.84
CA GLY A 64 -3.41 7.82 -14.16
C GLY A 64 -2.48 7.27 -15.25
N ASN A 65 -1.94 6.06 -15.07
CA ASN A 65 -1.17 5.37 -16.12
C ASN A 65 -2.05 4.63 -17.13
N MET A 66 -3.30 4.37 -16.74
CA MET A 66 -4.32 3.76 -17.59
C MET A 66 -5.61 4.56 -17.49
N THR A 67 -6.40 4.52 -18.55
CA THR A 67 -7.76 5.05 -18.55
C THR A 67 -8.76 4.01 -18.04
N PRO A 68 -9.90 4.43 -17.46
CA PRO A 68 -10.97 3.51 -17.10
C PRO A 68 -11.50 2.67 -18.28
N LYS A 69 -11.38 3.18 -19.51
CA LYS A 69 -11.76 2.45 -20.73
C LYS A 69 -10.81 1.28 -20.98
N GLU A 70 -9.50 1.51 -20.93
CA GLU A 70 -8.49 0.44 -21.08
C GLU A 70 -8.62 -0.61 -19.96
N LEU A 71 -8.86 -0.17 -18.72
CA LEU A 71 -9.13 -1.10 -17.61
C LEU A 71 -10.37 -1.97 -17.87
N LYS A 72 -11.42 -1.40 -18.47
CA LYS A 72 -12.64 -2.14 -18.80
C LYS A 72 -12.37 -3.22 -19.85
N GLU A 73 -11.47 -2.98 -20.79
CA GLU A 73 -11.08 -3.94 -21.83
C GLU A 73 -10.35 -5.16 -21.26
N ILE A 74 -9.64 -5.03 -20.12
CA ILE A 74 -9.04 -6.16 -19.38
C ILE A 74 -10.11 -7.11 -18.82
N GLY A 75 -11.28 -6.58 -18.47
CA GLY A 75 -12.42 -7.33 -17.94
C GLY A 75 -12.28 -7.80 -16.49
N MET A 76 -13.41 -7.95 -15.79
CA MET A 76 -13.45 -8.47 -14.42
C MET A 76 -13.49 -10.01 -14.39
N PRO A 77 -13.03 -10.66 -13.30
CA PRO A 77 -12.32 -10.06 -12.17
C PRO A 77 -10.88 -9.65 -12.55
N PHE A 78 -10.32 -8.68 -11.82
CA PHE A 78 -8.94 -8.21 -12.03
C PHE A 78 -7.89 -9.04 -11.28
N VAL A 79 -8.33 -9.94 -10.41
CA VAL A 79 -7.42 -10.81 -9.63
C VAL A 79 -6.63 -11.70 -10.58
N GLY A 80 -5.31 -11.79 -10.38
CA GLY A 80 -4.40 -12.58 -11.22
C GLY A 80 -4.09 -11.95 -12.59
N LYS A 81 -4.55 -10.72 -12.86
CA LYS A 81 -4.24 -9.98 -14.09
C LYS A 81 -3.20 -8.91 -13.78
N HIS A 82 -2.03 -9.02 -14.41
CA HIS A 82 -0.92 -8.10 -14.23
C HIS A 82 -0.72 -7.23 -15.48
N ILE A 83 -0.43 -5.96 -15.24
CA ILE A 83 -0.02 -5.02 -16.29
C ILE A 83 1.50 -5.12 -16.43
N GLU A 84 1.99 -5.63 -17.56
CA GLU A 84 3.42 -5.70 -17.83
C GLU A 84 4.04 -4.30 -17.97
N GLY A 85 5.22 -4.10 -17.38
CA GLY A 85 5.94 -2.83 -17.45
C GLY A 85 5.28 -1.68 -16.68
N ALA A 86 4.32 -1.97 -15.77
CA ALA A 86 3.74 -0.95 -14.93
C ALA A 86 4.77 -0.30 -14.00
N THR A 87 4.52 0.96 -13.66
CA THR A 87 5.38 1.77 -12.79
C THR A 87 4.59 2.22 -11.58
N ASN A 88 5.29 2.41 -10.47
CA ASN A 88 4.69 2.92 -9.24
C ASN A 88 4.35 4.41 -9.32
N LYS A 89 4.84 5.15 -10.33
CA LYS A 89 4.55 6.57 -10.56
C LYS A 89 3.61 6.75 -11.74
N GLY A 90 2.66 7.66 -11.61
CA GLY A 90 1.75 8.03 -12.68
C GLY A 90 1.42 9.50 -12.72
N LYS A 91 0.65 9.87 -13.74
CA LYS A 91 0.30 11.27 -14.02
C LYS A 91 -0.34 11.99 -12.83
N PHE A 92 -1.11 11.27 -12.03
CA PHE A 92 -1.87 11.85 -10.92
C PHE A 92 -1.30 11.54 -9.54
N GLY A 93 -0.32 10.65 -9.42
CA GLY A 93 0.15 10.20 -8.11
C GLY A 93 1.07 9.00 -8.17
N GLU A 94 1.29 8.37 -7.01
CA GLU A 94 2.19 7.22 -6.90
C GLU A 94 1.71 6.16 -5.91
N ILE A 95 2.30 4.96 -6.02
CA ILE A 95 2.10 3.82 -5.14
C ILE A 95 3.37 3.64 -4.30
N LEU A 96 3.25 3.77 -2.99
CA LEU A 96 4.38 3.73 -2.07
C LEU A 96 4.48 2.38 -1.38
N ALA A 97 5.71 1.93 -1.16
CA ALA A 97 5.98 0.77 -0.33
C ALA A 97 5.79 1.12 1.16
N GLN A 98 5.50 0.10 1.99
CA GLN A 98 5.27 0.31 3.42
C GLN A 98 6.46 0.99 4.11
N LYS A 99 7.69 0.61 3.77
CA LYS A 99 8.91 1.20 4.35
C LYS A 99 8.99 2.70 4.09
N GLU A 100 8.72 3.13 2.86
CA GLU A 100 8.69 4.56 2.51
C GLU A 100 7.64 5.32 3.33
N PHE A 101 6.45 4.73 3.47
CA PHE A 101 5.37 5.28 4.28
C PHE A 101 5.74 5.43 5.76
N ILE A 102 6.36 4.41 6.36
CA ILE A 102 6.82 4.47 7.74
C ILE A 102 7.89 5.55 7.94
N ILE A 103 8.82 5.71 6.98
CA ILE A 103 9.80 6.80 7.01
C ILE A 103 9.10 8.17 6.94
N MET A 104 8.09 8.34 6.09
CA MET A 104 7.33 9.60 6.05
C MET A 104 6.62 9.89 7.38
N ILE A 105 6.05 8.87 8.04
CA ILE A 105 5.50 9.03 9.39
C ILE A 105 6.60 9.45 10.35
N LYS A 106 7.76 8.79 10.34
CA LYS A 106 8.91 9.15 11.20
C LYS A 106 9.34 10.61 11.00
N LEU A 107 9.36 11.09 9.76
CA LEU A 107 9.71 12.48 9.46
C LEU A 107 8.68 13.49 9.96
N ALA A 108 7.40 13.11 9.97
CA ALA A 108 6.31 13.94 10.48
C ALA A 108 6.10 13.82 12.01
N ASP A 109 6.80 12.90 12.65
CA ASP A 109 6.58 12.52 14.05
C ASP A 109 7.25 13.49 15.03
N VAL A 110 6.52 14.55 15.38
CA VAL A 110 6.93 15.57 16.35
C VAL A 110 7.06 15.02 17.78
N PHE A 111 6.46 13.85 18.06
CA PHE A 111 6.40 13.27 19.40
C PHE A 111 7.35 12.08 19.62
N ASP A 112 8.15 11.73 18.61
CA ASP A 112 9.15 10.65 18.65
C ASP A 112 8.59 9.29 19.08
N LEU A 113 7.40 8.96 18.58
CA LEU A 113 6.70 7.68 18.79
C LEU A 113 7.14 6.57 17.81
N VAL A 114 7.64 6.94 16.64
CA VAL A 114 8.13 5.98 15.64
C VAL A 114 9.60 5.68 15.93
N LEU A 115 9.88 4.45 16.37
CA LEU A 115 11.24 3.97 16.62
C LEU A 115 11.62 3.00 15.51
N LEU A 116 12.77 3.24 14.86
CA LEU A 116 13.28 2.42 13.77
C LEU A 116 14.61 1.80 14.20
N GLU A 117 14.77 0.50 13.96
CA GLU A 117 16.05 -0.18 14.15
C GLU A 117 17.06 0.28 13.10
N GLU A 118 18.36 0.17 13.41
CA GLU A 118 19.43 0.48 12.45
C GLU A 118 19.31 -0.37 11.18
N THR A 119 18.78 -1.59 11.31
CA THR A 119 18.54 -2.55 10.25
C THR A 119 17.20 -2.36 9.54
N PHE A 120 16.41 -1.32 9.83
CA PHE A 120 15.07 -1.16 9.25
C PHE A 120 15.08 -1.09 7.71
N LEU A 121 16.12 -0.48 7.14
CA LEU A 121 16.35 -0.40 5.69
C LEU A 121 17.31 -1.46 5.16
N ALA A 122 17.80 -2.35 6.02
CA ALA A 122 18.43 -3.58 5.56
C ALA A 122 17.30 -4.43 4.96
N ASP A 123 17.44 -4.77 3.68
CA ASP A 123 16.56 -5.62 2.86
C ASP A 123 15.16 -5.08 2.53
#